data_AF-A0A392QCX3-F1
#
_entry.id   AF-A0A392QCX3-F1
#
_cell.length_a   1.000
_cell.length_b   1.000
_cell.length_c   1.000
_cell.angle_alpha   90.00
_cell.angle_beta   90.00
_cell.angle_gamma   90.00
#
_symmetry.space_group_name_H-M   'P 1'
#
loop_
_entity.id
_entity.type
_entity.pdbx_description
1 polymer ?
#
loop_
_entity_poly.entity_id
_entity_poly.type
_entity_poly.pdbx_seq_one_letter_code
_entity_poly.pdbx_strand_id
1 'polypeptide(L)'
;KVLYMSGNDASFVGGNATLSQLRAEDTSFNLFTGNQTFEERQRSFEVKKTTMVHCGFYSVDGGFRISDEDKSYMQGCKVVVSTCAFGGGDDLYQPIGMSEASLKKVCYVAFWDEITLKAQELVGRRVGDDGFVGKW
;
A
#
# COMPACT_ATOMS: atom_id res chain seq x y z
N LYS A 1 4.25 -9.22 11.24
CA LYS A 1 3.51 -9.40 9.97
C LYS A 1 2.56 -8.24 9.80
N VAL A 2 2.56 -7.59 8.64
CA VAL A 2 1.59 -6.54 8.30
C VAL A 2 0.43 -7.19 7.55
N LEU A 3 -0.80 -6.83 7.89
CA LEU A 3 -2.01 -7.21 7.17
C LEU A 3 -2.68 -5.94 6.66
N TYR A 4 -2.98 -5.90 5.36
CA TYR A 4 -3.69 -4.79 4.75
C TYR A 4 -5.18 -5.08 4.79
N MET A 5 -5.95 -4.16 5.37
CA MET A 5 -7.40 -4.28 5.46
C MET A 5 -8.05 -3.71 4.20
N SER A 6 -8.97 -4.47 3.61
CA SER A 6 -9.90 -3.96 2.61
C SER A 6 -11.09 -3.27 3.30
N GLY A 7 -11.71 -2.29 2.65
CA GLY A 7 -12.91 -1.60 3.19
C GLY A 7 -14.07 -2.53 3.53
N ASN A 8 -14.10 -3.74 2.95
CA ASN A 8 -15.12 -4.77 3.20
C ASN A 8 -14.80 -5.69 4.40
N ASP A 9 -13.61 -5.63 5.00
CA ASP A 9 -13.19 -6.53 6.10
C ASP A 9 -13.79 -6.13 7.47
N ALA A 10 -14.53 -5.03 7.53
CA ALA A 10 -15.24 -4.63 8.75
C ALA A 10 -16.56 -5.41 8.87
N SER A 11 -16.54 -6.51 9.64
CA SER A 11 -17.77 -7.09 10.16
C SER A 11 -18.49 -6.05 11.03
N PHE A 12 -19.58 -5.51 10.50
CA PHE A 12 -20.51 -4.60 11.16
C PHE A 12 -20.96 -5.17 12.51
N VAL A 13 -20.38 -4.70 13.62
CA VAL A 13 -20.92 -4.95 14.96
C VAL A 13 -21.99 -3.89 15.20
N GLY A 14 -23.23 -4.36 15.29
CA GLY A 14 -24.43 -3.56 15.12
C GLY A 14 -24.64 -2.43 16.13
N GLY A 15 -25.18 -1.33 15.58
CA GLY A 15 -25.95 -0.32 16.29
C GLY A 15 -26.85 0.36 15.25
N ASN A 16 -28.16 0.44 15.53
CA ASN A 16 -29.20 0.96 14.64
C ASN A 16 -28.84 2.31 13.98
N ALA A 17 -28.28 2.27 12.77
CA ALA A 17 -28.02 3.45 11.95
C ALA A 17 -28.83 3.35 10.65
N THR A 18 -30.06 3.83 10.73
CA THR A 18 -30.85 4.29 9.59
C THR A 18 -30.03 5.33 8.80
N LEU A 19 -30.08 5.26 7.46
CA LEU A 19 -29.55 6.22 6.46
C LEU A 19 -28.13 6.02 5.87
N SER A 20 -27.43 4.91 6.11
CA SER A 20 -26.11 4.66 5.47
C SER A 20 -26.16 3.72 4.26
N GLN A 21 -27.21 2.91 4.13
CA GLN A 21 -27.33 1.87 3.10
C GLN A 21 -27.68 2.39 1.69
N LEU A 22 -27.98 3.69 1.54
CA LEU A 22 -28.41 4.27 0.26
C LEU A 22 -27.31 5.05 -0.49
N ARG A 23 -26.04 5.00 -0.07
CA ARG A 23 -24.94 5.75 -0.71
C ARG A 23 -23.84 4.89 -1.34
N ALA A 24 -24.03 3.57 -1.42
CA ALA A 24 -22.96 2.65 -1.80
C ALA A 24 -22.85 2.32 -3.30
N GLU A 25 -23.71 2.85 -4.17
CA GLU A 25 -23.67 2.47 -5.59
C GLU A 25 -23.02 3.48 -6.54
N ASP A 26 -22.75 4.73 -6.14
CA ASP A 26 -22.27 5.71 -7.15
C ASP A 26 -21.43 6.90 -6.62
N THR A 27 -20.65 6.71 -5.55
CA THR A 27 -19.63 7.71 -5.20
C THR A 27 -18.28 7.05 -4.96
N SER A 28 -17.45 7.12 -6.00
CA SER A 28 -16.01 6.78 -6.05
C SER A 28 -15.12 7.55 -5.06
N PHE A 29 -15.69 8.25 -4.08
CA PHE A 29 -15.01 9.20 -3.19
C PHE A 29 -14.72 8.68 -1.77
N ASN A 30 -15.17 7.47 -1.40
CA ASN A 30 -14.92 6.90 -0.06
C ASN A 30 -13.79 5.86 0.01
N LEU A 31 -13.16 5.51 -1.13
CA LEU A 31 -12.17 4.43 -1.18
C LEU A 31 -10.74 4.90 -0.89
N PHE A 32 -10.39 6.16 -1.18
CA PHE A 32 -8.99 6.59 -1.15
C PHE A 32 -8.35 6.62 0.24
N THR A 33 -9.14 6.70 1.31
CA THR A 33 -8.65 6.76 2.70
C THR A 33 -9.09 5.58 3.57
N GLY A 34 -9.97 4.72 3.04
CA GLY A 34 -10.79 3.85 3.88
C GLY A 34 -11.69 4.65 4.85
N ASN A 35 -12.52 3.95 5.62
CA ASN A 35 -13.38 4.53 6.66
C ASN A 35 -12.78 4.26 8.05
N GLN A 36 -11.55 4.72 8.29
CA GLN A 36 -10.83 4.48 9.55
C GLN A 36 -11.27 5.45 10.66
N THR A 37 -11.57 4.93 11.85
CA THR A 37 -11.83 5.73 13.06
C THR A 37 -10.54 6.30 13.67
N PHE A 38 -10.64 7.35 14.48
CA PHE A 38 -9.48 7.89 15.21
C PHE A 38 -8.81 6.86 16.12
N GLU A 39 -9.58 5.95 16.74
CA GLU A 39 -9.04 4.89 17.56
C GLU A 39 -8.26 3.87 16.73
N GLU A 40 -8.80 3.42 15.59
CA GLU A 40 -8.09 2.53 14.67
C GLU A 40 -6.80 3.17 14.14
N ARG A 41 -6.84 4.46 13.83
CA ARG A 41 -5.64 5.22 13.45
C ARG A 41 -4.61 5.22 14.57
N GLN A 42 -5.03 5.52 15.80
CA GLN A 42 -4.12 5.54 16.94
C GLN A 42 -3.49 4.16 17.19
N ARG A 43 -4.28 3.09 17.12
CA ARG A 43 -3.80 1.71 17.26
C ARG A 43 -2.83 1.29 16.15
N SER A 44 -2.93 1.88 14.95
CA SER A 44 -2.01 1.58 13.84
C SER A 44 -0.58 2.07 14.08
N PHE A 45 -0.38 3.07 14.96
CA PHE A 45 0.95 3.53 15.38
C PHE A 45 1.61 2.59 16.41
N GLU A 46 0.84 1.69 17.03
CA GLU A 46 1.37 0.69 17.96
C GLU A 46 1.88 -0.54 17.19
N VAL A 47 3.20 -0.73 17.20
CA VAL A 47 3.81 -1.88 16.55
C VAL A 47 3.52 -3.16 17.35
N LYS A 48 2.78 -4.08 16.76
CA LYS A 48 2.43 -5.40 17.32
C LYS A 48 3.06 -6.50 16.48
N LYS A 49 3.11 -7.73 17.00
CA LYS A 49 3.60 -8.90 16.24
C LYS A 49 2.87 -9.06 14.90
N THR A 50 1.56 -8.80 14.92
CA THR A 50 0.73 -8.62 13.74
C THR A 50 0.08 -7.25 13.81
N THR A 51 0.36 -6.38 12.85
CA THR A 51 -0.24 -5.05 12.75
C THR A 51 -1.16 -5.03 11.53
N MET A 52 -2.38 -4.55 11.75
CA MET A 52 -3.36 -4.33 10.69
C MET A 52 -3.32 -2.86 10.29
N VAL A 53 -3.22 -2.59 8.99
CA VAL A 53 -3.12 -1.23 8.44
C VAL A 53 -4.25 -1.05 7.45
N HIS A 54 -5.04 0.02 7.63
CA HIS A 54 -5.97 0.48 6.61
C HIS A 54 -5.16 1.17 5.52
N CYS A 55 -5.25 0.66 4.30
CA CYS A 55 -4.62 1.25 3.12
C CYS A 55 -5.71 1.52 2.09
N GLY A 56 -6.01 2.81 1.84
CA GLY A 56 -7.11 3.17 0.92
C GLY A 56 -6.86 2.77 -0.53
N PHE A 57 -5.62 2.47 -0.90
CA PHE A 57 -5.30 1.93 -2.21
C PHE A 57 -5.48 0.41 -2.28
N TYR A 58 -5.35 -0.30 -1.16
CA TYR A 58 -5.42 -1.76 -1.16
C TYR A 58 -6.87 -2.24 -1.10
N SER A 59 -7.28 -3.01 -2.12
CA SER A 59 -8.53 -3.77 -2.06
C SER A 59 -8.43 -4.99 -2.97
N VAL A 60 -8.95 -6.11 -2.50
CA VAL A 60 -9.10 -7.33 -3.30
C VAL A 60 -10.24 -7.22 -4.32
N ASP A 61 -11.20 -6.30 -4.09
CA ASP A 61 -12.44 -6.15 -4.84
C ASP A 61 -12.41 -4.95 -5.82
N GLY A 62 -11.22 -4.55 -6.28
CA GLY A 62 -11.08 -3.47 -7.28
C GLY A 62 -10.08 -2.35 -6.92
N GLY A 63 -9.24 -2.56 -5.90
CA GLY A 63 -8.11 -1.67 -5.59
C GLY A 63 -6.78 -2.26 -6.04
N PHE A 64 -5.69 -1.64 -5.58
CA PHE A 64 -4.33 -2.13 -5.78
C PHE A 64 -4.12 -3.44 -5.03
N ARG A 65 -3.82 -4.51 -5.76
CA ARG A 65 -3.51 -5.82 -5.20
C ARG A 65 -2.00 -6.01 -5.19
N ILE A 66 -1.45 -6.20 -3.99
CA ILE A 66 -0.06 -6.66 -3.84
C ILE A 66 0.03 -8.10 -4.37
N SER A 67 0.95 -8.35 -5.30
CA SER A 67 1.17 -9.68 -5.88
C SER A 67 1.64 -10.68 -4.84
N ASP A 68 1.51 -11.98 -5.13
CA ASP A 68 1.97 -13.00 -4.18
C ASP A 68 3.51 -13.09 -4.18
N GLU A 69 4.14 -12.75 -5.30
CA GLU A 69 5.57 -12.56 -5.47
C GLU A 69 6.09 -11.46 -4.54
N ASP A 70 5.48 -10.27 -4.56
CA ASP A 70 5.87 -9.14 -3.69
C ASP A 70 5.61 -9.44 -2.22
N LYS A 71 4.51 -10.13 -1.90
CA LYS A 71 4.25 -10.59 -0.52
C LYS A 71 5.35 -11.54 -0.06
N SER A 72 5.78 -12.46 -0.92
CA SER A 72 6.83 -13.42 -0.61
C SER A 72 8.17 -12.72 -0.39
N TYR A 73 8.52 -11.79 -1.28
CA TYR A 73 9.70 -10.94 -1.16
C TYR A 73 9.70 -10.19 0.18
N MET A 74 8.62 -9.45 0.48
CA MET A 74 8.49 -8.71 1.74
C MET A 74 8.54 -9.59 2.99
N GLN A 75 8.01 -10.82 2.92
CA GLN A 75 8.05 -11.77 4.04
C GLN A 75 9.47 -12.29 4.33
N GLY A 76 10.34 -12.36 3.32
CA GLY A 76 11.75 -12.72 3.49
C GLY A 76 12.60 -11.62 4.14
N CYS A 77 12.08 -10.39 4.19
CA CYS A 77 12.82 -9.22 4.65
C CYS A 77 12.70 -9.01 6.16
N LYS A 78 13.81 -8.59 6.79
CA LYS A 78 13.80 -8.21 8.22
C LYS A 78 13.08 -6.89 8.45
N VAL A 79 13.25 -5.95 7.53
CA VAL A 79 12.60 -4.64 7.51
C VAL A 79 12.22 -4.35 6.06
N VAL A 80 11.02 -3.82 5.85
CA VAL A 80 10.55 -3.33 4.56
C VAL A 80 10.27 -1.85 4.67
N VAL A 81 10.80 -1.07 3.73
CA VAL A 81 10.41 0.31 3.51
C VAL A 81 9.60 0.34 2.23
N SER A 82 8.31 0.62 2.36
CA SER A 82 7.41 0.67 1.21
C SER A 82 6.97 2.10 0.90
N THR A 83 6.90 2.42 -0.39
CA THR A 83 6.26 3.64 -0.89
C THR A 83 5.16 3.28 -1.88
N CYS A 84 4.18 4.16 -2.05
CA CYS A 84 3.13 4.01 -3.05
C CYS A 84 2.96 5.34 -3.80
N ALA A 85 2.94 5.28 -5.12
CA ALA A 85 2.68 6.43 -5.99
C ALA A 85 1.73 6.02 -7.11
N PHE A 86 0.70 6.83 -7.36
CA PHE A 86 -0.39 6.48 -8.28
C PHE A 86 -0.75 7.66 -9.18
N GLY A 87 -1.20 7.39 -10.40
CA GLY A 87 -1.61 8.41 -11.37
C GLY A 87 -0.47 9.07 -12.15
N GLY A 88 0.79 8.72 -11.90
CA GLY A 88 1.95 9.13 -12.69
C GLY A 88 2.36 10.61 -12.60
N GLY A 89 1.80 11.36 -11.65
CA GLY A 89 2.13 12.77 -11.44
C GLY A 89 3.41 12.99 -10.63
N ASP A 90 3.84 11.99 -9.86
CA ASP A 90 4.98 12.10 -8.95
C ASP A 90 6.30 11.65 -9.59
N ASP A 91 7.36 12.41 -9.32
CA ASP A 91 8.73 11.97 -9.60
C ASP A 91 9.14 10.85 -8.65
N LEU A 92 9.69 9.76 -9.21
CA LEU A 92 10.22 8.67 -8.41
C LEU A 92 11.66 8.96 -7.96
N TYR A 93 11.79 9.27 -6.66
CA TYR A 93 13.09 9.36 -6.01
C TYR A 93 13.46 8.01 -5.38
N GLN A 94 14.72 7.61 -5.54
CA GLN A 94 15.25 6.43 -4.85
C GLN A 94 15.60 6.74 -3.39
N PRO A 95 15.60 5.75 -2.49
CA PRO A 95 16.07 5.92 -1.13
C PRO A 95 17.53 6.42 -1.11
N ILE A 96 17.76 7.53 -0.41
CA ILE A 96 19.07 8.17 -0.24
C ILE A 96 19.59 8.05 1.19
N GLY A 97 20.90 8.20 1.38
CA GLY A 97 21.52 8.25 2.71
C GLY A 97 21.63 6.91 3.45
N MET A 98 21.52 5.79 2.73
CA MET A 98 21.52 4.46 3.35
C MET A 98 22.91 3.86 3.41
N SER A 99 23.27 3.29 4.56
CA SER A 99 24.52 2.55 4.72
C SER A 99 24.48 1.23 3.94
N GLU A 100 25.65 0.69 3.58
CA GLU A 100 25.75 -0.66 3.00
C GLU A 100 25.13 -1.74 3.89
N ALA A 101 25.27 -1.60 5.20
CA ALA A 101 24.67 -2.52 6.17
C ALA A 101 23.13 -2.47 6.13
N SER A 102 22.56 -1.29 5.87
CA SER A 102 21.11 -1.11 5.71
C SER A 102 20.62 -1.74 4.41
N LEU A 103 21.34 -1.53 3.30
CA LEU A 103 21.00 -2.12 1.99
C LEU A 103 20.96 -3.66 2.02
N LYS A 104 21.73 -4.31 2.90
CA LYS A 104 21.72 -5.78 3.06
C LYS A 104 20.59 -6.31 3.97
N LYS A 105 19.93 -5.45 4.74
CA LYS A 105 18.98 -5.85 5.80
C LYS A 105 17.56 -5.32 5.59
N VAL A 106 17.43 -4.30 4.76
CA VAL A 106 16.17 -3.60 4.48
C VAL A 106 15.84 -3.81 3.02
N CYS A 107 14.61 -4.21 2.76
CA CYS A 107 14.06 -4.28 1.42
C CYS A 107 13.27 -3.00 1.14
N TYR A 108 13.41 -2.48 -0.08
CA TYR A 108 12.70 -1.30 -0.53
C TYR A 108 11.71 -1.77 -1.57
N VAL A 109 10.44 -1.36 -1.42
CA VAL A 109 9.36 -1.79 -2.30
C VAL A 109 8.56 -0.58 -2.71
N ALA A 110 8.31 -0.42 -3.99
CA ALA A 110 7.45 0.64 -4.49
C ALA A 110 6.23 0.04 -5.20
N PHE A 111 5.04 0.50 -4.82
CA PHE A 111 3.78 0.09 -5.42
C PHE A 111 3.27 1.17 -6.37
N TRP A 112 3.02 0.80 -7.63
CA TRP A 112 2.61 1.71 -8.70
C TRP A 112 1.44 1.15 -9.50
N ASP A 113 0.58 2.03 -10.01
CA ASP A 113 -0.36 1.68 -11.08
C ASP A 113 0.34 1.67 -12.45
N GLU A 114 -0.37 1.14 -13.45
CA GLU A 114 0.12 1.08 -14.82
C GLU A 114 0.44 2.46 -15.41
N ILE A 115 -0.27 3.51 -14.97
CA ILE A 115 -0.05 4.89 -15.41
C ILE A 115 1.29 5.39 -14.87
N THR A 116 1.55 5.20 -13.58
CA THR A 116 2.82 5.58 -12.95
C THR A 116 3.98 4.79 -13.56
N LEU A 117 3.81 3.48 -13.79
CA LEU A 117 4.83 2.66 -14.43
C LEU A 117 5.19 3.21 -15.82
N LYS A 118 4.20 3.48 -16.67
CA LYS A 118 4.42 4.08 -18.01
C LYS A 118 5.10 5.45 -17.93
N ALA A 119 4.70 6.29 -16.97
CA ALA A 119 5.34 7.59 -16.76
C ALA A 119 6.83 7.45 -16.40
N GLN A 120 7.19 6.50 -15.54
CA GLN A 120 8.58 6.23 -15.19
C GLN A 120 9.38 5.71 -16.40
N GLU A 121 8.79 4.83 -17.22
CA GLU A 121 9.44 4.32 -18.43
C GLU A 121 9.75 5.43 -19.45
N LEU A 122 8.86 6.42 -19.59
CA LEU A 122 9.04 7.57 -20.48
C LEU A 122 10.24 8.44 -20.09
N VAL A 123 10.56 8.52 -18.80
CA VAL A 123 11.74 9.22 -18.28
C VAL A 123 12.96 8.30 -18.13
N GLY A 124 12.91 7.10 -18.70
CA GLY A 124 14.03 6.16 -18.77
C GLY A 124 14.22 5.26 -17.55
N ARG A 125 13.27 5.26 -16.62
CA ARG A 125 13.27 4.37 -15.43
C ARG A 125 12.44 3.13 -15.74
N ARG A 126 13.12 2.06 -16.19
CA ARG A 126 12.48 0.80 -16.56
C ARG A 126 12.76 -0.26 -15.50
N VAL A 127 11.80 -1.16 -15.32
CA VAL A 127 11.97 -2.36 -14.49
C VAL A 127 13.00 -3.26 -15.17
N GLY A 128 14.07 -3.60 -14.45
CA GLY A 128 15.10 -4.52 -14.91
C GLY A 128 14.63 -5.97 -14.94
N ASP A 129 15.44 -6.85 -15.54
CA ASP A 129 15.16 -8.30 -15.57
C ASP A 129 15.14 -8.93 -14.16
N ASP A 130 15.74 -8.23 -13.19
CA ASP A 130 15.74 -8.57 -11.77
C ASP A 130 14.45 -8.14 -11.04
N GLY A 131 13.58 -7.40 -11.71
CA GLY A 131 12.34 -6.85 -11.15
C GLY A 131 12.51 -5.49 -10.45
N PHE A 132 13.69 -4.85 -10.54
CA PHE A 132 13.98 -3.61 -9.82
C PHE A 132 14.04 -2.37 -10.72
N VAL A 133 13.72 -1.21 -10.15
CA VAL A 133 14.02 0.11 -10.71
C VAL A 133 15.00 0.81 -9.78
N GLY A 134 16.28 0.58 -10.02
CA GLY A 134 17.35 1.05 -9.15
C GLY A 134 17.34 0.32 -7.81
N LYS A 135 16.98 1.01 -6.72
CA LYS A 135 16.86 0.42 -5.39
C LYS A 135 15.45 -0.06 -5.05
N TRP A 136 14.45 0.36 -5.82
CA TRP A 136 13.05 -0.06 -5.67
C TRP A 136 12.82 -1.39 -6.34
#